data_AF-A0AAN5BV58-F1
#
_entry.id   AF-A0AAN5BV58-F1
#
_cell.length_a   1.000
_cell.length_b   1.000
_cell.length_c   1.000
_cell.angle_alpha   90.00
_cell.angle_beta   90.00
_cell.angle_gamma   90.00
#
_symmetry.space_group_name_H-M   'P 1'
#
loop_
_entity.id
_entity.type
_entity.pdbx_description
1 polymer ?
#
loop_
_entity_poly.entity_id
_entity_poly.type
_entity_poly.pdbx_seq_one_letter_code
_entity_poly.pdbx_strand_id
1 'polypeptide(L)'
;MESKIPTLCKNPAIEIPGARALLETLNSLHAPWAIVTSGTNALLTGWLDVLRLPRPQEVTVAEDVKIGKPDPEGYYKARTRLLRHRGEDDIKDVLVVEDAPAGVKAGKSAGCYVLAVTTTHTVDQLKAAGADWVIPDHRFVEVRRKNGSQGTFTFTFNNVF
;
A
#
# COMPACT_ATOMS: atom_id res chain seq x y z
N MET A 1 -15.28 1.58 -20.74
CA MET A 1 -15.38 1.21 -19.31
C MET A 1 -13.97 1.08 -18.77
N GLU A 2 -13.65 1.76 -17.67
CA GLU A 2 -12.27 1.91 -17.16
C GLU A 2 -11.56 0.57 -16.88
N SER A 3 -12.32 -0.49 -16.57
CA SER A 3 -11.78 -1.85 -16.41
C SER A 3 -11.06 -2.41 -17.64
N LYS A 4 -11.29 -1.85 -18.83
CA LYS A 4 -10.58 -2.23 -20.07
C LYS A 4 -9.30 -1.43 -20.31
N ILE A 5 -9.05 -0.35 -19.56
CA ILE A 5 -7.82 0.44 -19.71
C ILE A 5 -6.57 -0.46 -19.62
N PRO A 6 -6.45 -1.35 -18.61
CA PRO A 6 -5.29 -2.22 -18.46
C PRO A 6 -4.99 -3.13 -19.66
N THR A 7 -6.01 -3.55 -20.41
CA THR A 7 -5.86 -4.43 -21.58
C THR A 7 -5.71 -3.67 -22.89
N LEU A 8 -6.09 -2.38 -22.92
CA LEU A 8 -6.05 -1.53 -24.12
C LEU A 8 -4.81 -0.62 -24.17
N CYS A 9 -4.02 -0.56 -23.09
CA CYS A 9 -2.78 0.20 -23.06
C CYS A 9 -1.75 -0.36 -24.06
N LYS A 10 -1.24 0.51 -24.95
CA LYS A 10 -0.19 0.16 -25.92
C LYS A 10 1.10 -0.32 -25.27
N ASN A 11 1.41 0.23 -24.09
CA ASN A 11 2.47 -0.24 -23.22
C ASN A 11 1.82 -0.88 -21.98
N PRO A 12 1.88 -2.20 -21.81
CA PRO A 12 1.28 -2.85 -20.66
C PRO A 12 2.00 -2.41 -19.38
N ALA A 13 1.24 -2.19 -18.31
CA ALA A 13 1.85 -1.96 -17.01
C ALA A 13 2.66 -3.18 -16.59
N ILE A 14 3.77 -2.92 -15.91
CA ILE A 14 4.57 -3.95 -15.24
C ILE A 14 4.49 -3.70 -13.74
N GLU A 15 4.58 -4.77 -12.95
CA GLU A 15 4.69 -4.62 -11.50
C GLU A 15 6.01 -3.91 -11.13
N ILE A 16 5.97 -3.15 -10.04
CA ILE A 16 7.19 -2.60 -9.44
C ILE A 16 8.05 -3.78 -8.96
N PRO A 17 9.37 -3.79 -9.24
CA PRO A 17 10.25 -4.88 -8.82
C PRO A 17 10.08 -5.23 -7.33
N GLY A 18 9.88 -6.52 -7.04
CA GLY A 18 9.68 -7.05 -5.69
C GLY A 18 8.25 -6.96 -5.15
N ALA A 19 7.31 -6.29 -5.83
CA ALA A 19 5.93 -6.15 -5.33
C ALA A 19 5.27 -7.51 -5.09
N ARG A 20 5.33 -8.41 -6.08
CA ARG A 20 4.75 -9.76 -5.96
C ARG A 20 5.37 -10.55 -4.81
N ALA A 21 6.69 -10.59 -4.73
CA ALA A 21 7.41 -11.32 -3.69
C ALA A 21 7.05 -10.80 -2.28
N LEU A 22 6.92 -9.48 -2.12
CA LEU A 22 6.48 -8.86 -0.87
C LEU A 22 5.04 -9.28 -0.52
N LEU A 23 4.11 -9.21 -1.46
CA LEU A 23 2.71 -9.58 -1.23
C LEU A 23 2.54 -11.08 -0.93
N GLU A 24 3.27 -11.95 -1.63
CA GLU A 24 3.29 -13.40 -1.36
C GLU A 24 3.89 -13.70 0.03
N THR A 25 4.92 -12.94 0.43
CA THR A 25 5.49 -13.03 1.78
C THR A 25 4.47 -12.61 2.84
N LEU A 26 3.77 -11.49 2.65
CA LEU A 26 2.70 -11.05 3.56
C LEU A 26 1.61 -12.13 3.69
N ASN A 27 1.19 -12.72 2.58
CA ASN A 27 0.18 -13.78 2.57
C ASN A 27 0.66 -15.06 3.28
N SER A 28 1.87 -15.54 3.00
CA SER A 28 2.42 -16.74 3.65
C SER A 28 2.60 -16.54 5.17
N LEU A 29 2.96 -15.32 5.56
CA LEU A 29 3.02 -14.91 6.96
C LEU A 29 1.66 -14.61 7.57
N HIS A 30 0.54 -14.67 6.82
CA HIS A 30 -0.80 -14.26 7.28
C HIS A 30 -0.79 -12.84 7.88
N ALA A 31 0.00 -11.94 7.31
CA ALA A 31 0.01 -10.53 7.66
C ALA A 31 -1.21 -9.83 7.04
N PRO A 32 -1.99 -9.06 7.82
CA PRO A 32 -3.13 -8.31 7.28
C PRO A 32 -2.63 -7.13 6.44
N TRP A 33 -3.17 -6.94 5.25
CA TRP A 33 -2.85 -5.79 4.42
C TRP A 33 -4.05 -5.38 3.55
N ALA A 34 -4.07 -4.12 3.16
CA ALA A 34 -5.14 -3.54 2.35
C ALA A 34 -4.57 -2.68 1.22
N ILE A 35 -5.39 -2.47 0.20
CA ILE A 35 -5.11 -1.48 -0.85
C ILE A 35 -5.94 -0.22 -0.55
N VAL A 36 -5.30 0.95 -0.60
CA VAL A 36 -5.97 2.26 -0.58
C VAL A 36 -5.57 3.03 -1.82
N THR A 37 -6.50 3.24 -2.75
CA THR A 37 -6.21 3.83 -4.06
C THR A 37 -7.16 4.99 -4.37
N SER A 38 -6.65 5.98 -5.13
CA SER A 38 -7.46 7.02 -5.75
C SER A 38 -8.08 6.57 -7.09
N GLY A 39 -7.81 5.34 -7.51
CA GLY A 39 -8.47 4.72 -8.66
C GLY A 39 -9.86 4.19 -8.31
N THR A 40 -10.70 4.02 -9.34
CA THR A 40 -12.02 3.41 -9.22
C THR A 40 -11.93 1.90 -8.99
N ASN A 41 -13.01 1.29 -8.51
CA ASN A 41 -13.09 -0.17 -8.39
C ASN A 41 -12.91 -0.88 -9.75
N ALA A 42 -13.46 -0.29 -10.82
CA ALA A 42 -13.33 -0.82 -12.17
C ALA A 42 -11.86 -0.82 -12.63
N LEU A 43 -11.13 0.28 -12.40
CA LEU A 43 -9.73 0.40 -12.79
C LEU A 43 -8.83 -0.54 -11.96
N LEU A 44 -9.01 -0.56 -10.64
CA LEU A 44 -8.24 -1.45 -9.76
C LEU A 44 -8.43 -2.92 -10.15
N THR A 45 -9.67 -3.36 -10.35
CA THR A 45 -9.96 -4.75 -10.73
C THR A 45 -9.25 -5.12 -12.04
N GLY A 46 -9.32 -4.25 -13.05
CA GLY A 46 -8.63 -4.49 -14.31
C GLY A 46 -7.12 -4.64 -14.14
N TRP A 47 -6.47 -3.82 -13.29
CA TRP A 47 -5.03 -3.94 -13.04
C TRP A 47 -4.67 -5.23 -12.31
N LEU A 48 -5.45 -5.61 -11.29
CA LEU A 48 -5.23 -6.86 -10.56
C LEU A 48 -5.39 -8.09 -11.48
N ASP A 49 -6.33 -8.05 -12.42
CA ASP A 49 -6.57 -9.15 -13.35
C ASP A 49 -5.45 -9.29 -14.39
N VAL A 50 -4.97 -8.16 -14.94
CA VAL A 50 -3.86 -8.16 -15.91
C VAL A 50 -2.55 -8.56 -15.24
N LEU A 51 -2.24 -7.97 -14.09
CA LEU A 51 -0.97 -8.22 -13.39
C LEU A 51 -0.98 -9.53 -12.60
N ARG A 52 -2.16 -10.12 -12.33
CA ARG A 52 -2.32 -11.34 -11.53
C ARG A 52 -1.59 -11.28 -10.18
N LEU A 53 -1.64 -10.11 -9.53
CA LEU A 53 -1.03 -9.91 -8.22
C LEU A 53 -1.89 -10.55 -7.12
N PRO A 54 -1.29 -10.91 -5.97
CA PRO A 54 -2.06 -11.33 -4.80
C PRO A 54 -3.10 -10.27 -4.41
N ARG A 55 -4.30 -10.71 -4.00
CA ARG A 55 -5.39 -9.82 -3.59
C ARG A 55 -5.35 -9.57 -2.07
N PRO A 56 -5.63 -8.35 -1.60
CA PRO A 56 -5.68 -8.02 -0.18
C PRO A 56 -6.94 -8.58 0.48
N GLN A 57 -6.98 -8.54 1.81
CA GLN A 57 -8.22 -8.77 2.58
C GLN A 57 -9.21 -7.61 2.39
N GLU A 58 -8.70 -6.40 2.21
CA GLU A 58 -9.50 -5.18 2.16
C GLU A 58 -9.04 -4.21 1.07
N VAL A 59 -10.01 -3.49 0.51
CA VAL A 59 -9.79 -2.46 -0.51
C VAL A 59 -10.61 -1.23 -0.16
N THR A 60 -9.97 -0.07 -0.27
CA THR A 60 -10.62 1.24 -0.27
C THR A 60 -10.31 1.94 -1.60
N VAL A 61 -11.34 2.21 -2.40
CA VAL A 61 -11.24 2.88 -3.71
C VAL A 61 -11.71 4.34 -3.63
N ALA A 62 -11.64 5.07 -4.74
CA ALA A 62 -12.12 6.46 -4.81
C ALA A 62 -13.60 6.61 -4.42
N GLU A 63 -14.44 5.66 -4.81
CA GLU A 63 -15.88 5.66 -4.52
C GLU A 63 -16.19 5.41 -3.04
N ASP A 64 -15.24 4.88 -2.26
CA ASP A 64 -15.41 4.62 -0.84
C ASP A 64 -15.22 5.86 0.02
N VAL A 65 -14.67 6.97 -0.49
CA VAL A 65 -14.29 8.15 0.31
C VAL A 65 -15.02 9.40 -0.17
N LYS A 66 -15.25 10.35 0.74
CA LYS A 66 -15.82 11.66 0.41
C LYS A 66 -14.74 12.60 -0.13
N ILE A 67 -13.54 12.53 0.46
CA ILE A 67 -12.39 13.34 0.07
C ILE A 67 -11.22 12.40 -0.20
N GLY A 68 -10.62 12.51 -1.39
CA GLY A 68 -9.44 11.74 -1.76
C GLY A 68 -8.17 12.25 -1.07
N LYS A 69 -7.07 11.51 -1.25
CA LYS A 69 -5.72 11.92 -0.83
C LYS A 69 -5.44 13.37 -1.29
N PRO A 70 -4.92 14.27 -0.44
CA PRO A 70 -4.18 14.00 0.80
C PRO A 70 -5.04 13.84 2.07
N ASP A 71 -6.36 13.78 1.97
CA ASP A 71 -7.21 13.47 3.12
C ASP A 71 -6.95 12.02 3.63
N PRO A 72 -6.88 11.78 4.96
CA PRO A 72 -6.60 10.47 5.54
C PRO A 72 -7.79 9.49 5.54
N GLU A 73 -9.00 9.91 5.12
CA GLU A 73 -10.24 9.12 5.20
C GLU A 73 -10.06 7.69 4.65
N GLY A 74 -9.36 7.54 3.52
CA GLY A 74 -9.15 6.24 2.89
C GLY A 74 -8.36 5.25 3.76
N TYR A 75 -7.30 5.74 4.43
CA TYR A 75 -6.49 4.90 5.32
C TYR A 75 -7.23 4.56 6.62
N TYR A 76 -8.01 5.50 7.17
CA TYR A 76 -8.85 5.21 8.34
C TYR A 76 -9.88 4.12 8.04
N LYS A 77 -10.54 4.18 6.89
CA LYS A 77 -11.50 3.15 6.49
C LYS A 77 -10.83 1.78 6.30
N ALA A 78 -9.71 1.73 5.60
CA ALA A 78 -8.97 0.49 5.39
C ALA A 78 -8.51 -0.13 6.73
N ARG A 79 -7.92 0.69 7.62
CA ARG A 79 -7.48 0.24 8.95
C ARG A 79 -8.64 -0.32 9.77
N THR A 80 -9.77 0.39 9.84
CA THR A 80 -10.96 -0.06 10.57
C THR A 80 -11.53 -1.36 10.01
N ARG A 81 -11.59 -1.50 8.68
CA ARG A 81 -12.07 -2.74 8.04
C ARG A 81 -11.12 -3.92 8.31
N LEU A 82 -9.81 -3.72 8.21
CA LEU A 82 -8.81 -4.74 8.55
C LEU A 82 -8.89 -5.21 10.00
N LEU A 83 -9.04 -4.28 10.95
CA LEU A 83 -9.21 -4.59 12.38
C LEU A 83 -10.43 -5.46 12.64
N ARG A 84 -11.57 -5.15 12.01
CA ARG A 84 -12.81 -5.92 12.15
C ARG A 84 -12.65 -7.38 11.73
N HIS A 85 -11.89 -7.65 10.67
CA HIS A 85 -11.61 -9.02 10.23
C HIS A 85 -10.78 -9.82 11.23
N ARG A 86 -10.06 -9.15 12.13
CA ARG A 86 -9.19 -9.78 13.13
C ARG A 86 -9.82 -9.85 14.52
N GLY A 87 -10.98 -9.21 14.72
CA GLY A 87 -11.58 -9.07 16.04
C GLY A 87 -10.70 -8.26 17.00
N GLU A 88 -9.94 -7.30 16.47
CA GLU A 88 -9.06 -6.42 17.24
C GLU A 88 -9.66 -5.02 17.34
N ASP A 89 -9.50 -4.37 18.49
CA ASP A 89 -10.06 -3.04 18.77
C ASP A 89 -9.10 -1.89 18.41
N ASP A 90 -7.80 -2.16 18.31
CA ASP A 90 -6.76 -1.18 18.00
C ASP A 90 -5.56 -1.83 17.30
N ILE A 91 -4.95 -1.10 16.36
CA ILE A 91 -3.66 -1.45 15.77
C ILE A 91 -2.75 -0.23 15.86
N LYS A 92 -1.72 -0.39 16.68
CA LYS A 92 -0.61 0.55 16.78
C LYS A 92 0.42 0.19 15.71
N ASP A 93 1.10 1.21 15.19
CA ASP A 93 2.20 1.05 14.23
C ASP A 93 1.76 0.45 12.88
N VAL A 94 0.95 1.20 12.12
CA VAL A 94 0.60 0.86 10.74
C VAL A 94 1.63 1.44 9.77
N LEU A 95 2.09 0.60 8.83
CA LEU A 95 2.94 1.01 7.72
C LEU A 95 2.10 1.23 6.46
N VAL A 96 2.15 2.45 5.91
CA VAL A 96 1.63 2.80 4.59
C VAL A 96 2.77 2.75 3.59
N VAL A 97 2.52 2.16 2.41
CA VAL A 97 3.46 2.16 1.28
C VAL A 97 2.89 3.04 0.18
N GLU A 98 3.65 4.04 -0.27
CA GLU A 98 3.15 5.10 -1.18
C GLU A 98 4.20 5.55 -2.19
N ASP A 99 3.77 6.12 -3.32
CA ASP A 99 4.67 6.65 -4.36
C ASP A 99 4.39 8.11 -4.74
N ALA A 100 3.33 8.70 -4.18
CA ALA A 100 2.92 10.07 -4.47
C ALA A 100 2.88 10.95 -3.21
N PRO A 101 3.29 12.24 -3.29
CA PRO A 101 3.22 13.18 -2.18
C PRO A 101 1.84 13.30 -1.52
N ALA A 102 0.76 13.19 -2.30
CA ALA A 102 -0.60 13.23 -1.75
C ALA A 102 -0.89 12.01 -0.86
N GLY A 103 -0.47 10.82 -1.27
CA GLY A 103 -0.62 9.60 -0.48
C GLY A 103 0.27 9.59 0.75
N VAL A 104 1.53 10.04 0.62
CA VAL A 104 2.42 10.22 1.77
C VAL A 104 1.77 11.11 2.82
N LYS A 105 1.29 12.29 2.43
CA LYS A 105 0.61 13.22 3.35
C LYS A 105 -0.63 12.61 4.00
N ALA A 106 -1.43 11.86 3.24
CA ALA A 106 -2.61 11.18 3.76
C ALA A 106 -2.23 10.09 4.80
N GLY A 107 -1.20 9.29 4.52
CA GLY A 107 -0.70 8.28 5.45
C GLY A 107 -0.17 8.89 6.76
N LYS A 108 0.61 9.98 6.65
CA LYS A 108 1.08 10.73 7.83
C LYS A 108 -0.07 11.36 8.62
N SER A 109 -1.04 11.94 7.93
CA SER A 109 -2.23 12.54 8.56
C SER A 109 -3.13 11.48 9.22
N ALA A 110 -3.02 10.22 8.80
CA ALA A 110 -3.67 9.07 9.44
C ALA A 110 -2.91 8.53 10.67
N GLY A 111 -1.77 9.14 11.03
CA GLY A 111 -0.91 8.69 12.14
C GLY A 111 -0.09 7.44 11.82
N CYS A 112 0.11 7.13 10.54
CA CYS A 112 0.87 5.95 10.11
C CYS A 112 2.36 6.28 9.90
N TYR A 113 3.20 5.25 9.95
CA TYR A 113 4.50 5.30 9.28
C TYR A 113 4.30 5.22 7.78
N VAL A 114 5.15 5.87 7.00
CA VAL A 114 5.10 5.89 5.55
C VAL A 114 6.45 5.50 4.97
N LEU A 115 6.47 4.38 4.25
CA LEU A 115 7.54 3.97 3.37
C LEU A 115 7.19 4.42 1.95
N ALA A 116 7.95 5.37 1.42
CA ALA A 116 7.77 5.83 0.06
C ALA A 116 8.61 5.03 -0.95
N VAL A 117 8.09 4.82 -2.16
CA VAL A 117 8.76 4.16 -3.29
C VAL A 117 8.96 5.16 -4.42
N THR A 118 10.20 5.34 -4.89
CA THR A 118 10.53 6.36 -5.90
C THR A 118 10.26 5.88 -7.32
N THR A 119 9.00 5.78 -7.71
CA THR A 119 8.59 5.42 -9.08
C THR A 119 8.37 6.66 -9.94
N THR A 120 7.46 7.54 -9.53
CA THR A 120 6.95 8.67 -10.32
C THR A 120 7.40 10.03 -9.79
N HIS A 121 7.80 10.09 -8.52
CA HIS A 121 8.24 11.30 -7.83
C HIS A 121 9.67 11.16 -7.31
N THR A 122 10.35 12.29 -7.18
CA THR A 122 11.73 12.32 -6.68
C THR A 122 11.79 12.01 -5.18
N VAL A 123 12.95 11.56 -4.71
CA VAL A 123 13.23 11.36 -3.28
C VAL A 123 12.91 12.64 -2.49
N ASP A 124 13.34 13.81 -2.97
CA ASP A 124 13.12 15.08 -2.29
C ASP A 124 11.64 15.44 -2.17
N GLN A 125 10.84 15.19 -3.21
CA GLN A 125 9.40 15.41 -3.17
C GLN A 125 8.71 14.52 -2.12
N LEU A 126 9.15 13.27 -2.02
CA LEU A 126 8.60 12.29 -1.07
C LEU A 126 9.02 12.61 0.38
N LYS A 127 10.29 12.98 0.59
CA LYS A 127 10.80 13.45 1.89
C LYS A 127 10.09 14.73 2.32
N ALA A 128 9.94 15.71 1.43
CA ALA A 128 9.21 16.95 1.71
C ALA A 128 7.72 16.73 2.01
N ALA A 129 7.13 15.63 1.51
CA ALA A 129 5.77 15.22 1.85
C ALA A 129 5.64 14.54 3.22
N GLY A 130 6.76 14.17 3.86
CA GLY A 130 6.81 13.61 5.20
C GLY A 130 7.02 12.09 5.26
N ALA A 131 7.53 11.46 4.19
CA ALA A 131 7.87 10.03 4.22
C ALA A 131 8.94 9.73 5.29
N ASP A 132 8.76 8.64 6.04
CA ASP A 132 9.73 8.23 7.08
C ASP A 132 10.94 7.53 6.46
N TRP A 133 10.71 6.75 5.40
CA TRP A 133 11.75 6.10 4.61
C TRP A 133 11.42 6.21 3.13
N VAL A 134 12.45 6.22 2.29
CA VAL A 134 12.30 6.23 0.83
C VAL A 134 13.20 5.15 0.24
N ILE A 135 12.63 4.26 -0.58
CA ILE A 135 13.33 3.15 -1.25
C ILE A 135 13.09 3.19 -2.76
N PRO A 136 13.97 2.59 -3.58
CA PRO A 136 13.80 2.58 -5.03
C PRO A 136 12.67 1.64 -5.51
N ASP A 137 12.53 0.48 -4.87
CA ASP A 137 11.51 -0.53 -5.17
C ASP A 137 11.40 -1.56 -4.03
N HIS A 138 10.47 -2.51 -4.14
CA HIS A 138 10.15 -3.44 -3.06
C HIS A 138 11.19 -4.56 -2.86
N ARG A 139 12.21 -4.70 -3.73
CA ARG A 139 13.30 -5.68 -3.49
C ARG A 139 14.10 -5.38 -2.22
N PHE A 140 14.01 -4.15 -1.74
CA PHE A 140 14.69 -3.69 -0.52
C PHE A 140 13.82 -3.78 0.73
N VAL A 141 12.67 -4.46 0.67
CA VAL A 141 11.77 -4.68 1.81
C VAL A 141 11.81 -6.14 2.22
N GLU A 142 12.23 -6.40 3.46
CA GLU A 142 12.07 -7.70 4.10
C GLU A 142 11.00 -7.64 5.19
N VAL A 143 10.17 -8.68 5.26
CA VAL A 143 9.14 -8.81 6.31
C VAL A 143 9.34 -10.13 7.04
N ARG A 144 9.32 -10.07 8.37
CA ARG A 144 9.38 -11.25 9.23
C ARG A 144 8.34 -11.14 10.34
N ARG A 145 7.71 -12.26 10.69
CA ARG A 145 6.86 -12.33 11.88
C ARG A 145 7.75 -12.29 13.12
N LYS A 146 7.40 -11.47 14.11
CA LYS A 146 8.13 -11.43 15.38
C LYS A 146 7.89 -12.73 16.15
N ASN A 147 8.96 -13.36 16.64
CA ASN A 147 8.88 -14.60 17.41
C ASN A 147 7.95 -14.44 18.62
N GLY A 148 7.05 -15.41 18.82
CA GLY A 148 6.07 -15.40 19.91
C GLY A 148 4.91 -14.41 19.75
N SER A 149 4.79 -13.70 18.61
CA SER A 149 3.65 -12.82 18.32
C SER A 149 2.75 -13.38 17.22
N GLN A 150 1.44 -13.36 17.48
CA GLN A 150 0.42 -13.71 16.48
C GLN A 150 0.04 -12.54 15.55
N GLY A 151 0.48 -11.30 15.82
CA GLY A 151 0.02 -10.12 15.08
C GLY A 151 1.08 -9.05 14.79
N THR A 152 2.34 -9.25 15.16
CA THR A 152 3.41 -8.26 14.99
C THR A 152 4.43 -8.71 13.95
N PHE A 153 4.76 -7.78 13.05
CA PHE A 153 5.71 -7.99 11.96
C PHE A 153 6.84 -6.97 12.06
N THR A 154 8.04 -7.39 11.69
CA THR A 154 9.20 -6.52 11.54
C THR A 154 9.44 -6.31 10.06
N PHE A 155 9.44 -5.04 9.66
CA PHE A 155 9.85 -4.61 8.33
C PHE A 155 11.29 -4.10 8.39
N THR A 156 12.13 -4.55 7.46
CA THR A 156 13.52 -4.10 7.31
C THR A 156 13.70 -3.50 5.93
N PHE A 157 14.36 -2.34 5.84
CA PHE A 157 14.57 -1.60 4.60
C PHE A 157 16.07 -1.52 4.28
N ASN A 158 16.53 -2.22 3.24
CA ASN A 158 17.96 -2.47 3.00
C ASN A 158 18.65 -1.47 2.04
N ASN A 159 17.99 -0.37 1.67
CA ASN A 159 18.56 0.70 0.83
C ASN A 159 17.69 1.97 0.91
N VAL A 160 17.79 2.69 2.04
CA VAL A 160 17.02 3.91 2.29
C VAL A 160 17.82 5.14 1.83
N PHE A 161 17.19 6.01 1.05
CA PHE A 161 17.76 7.30 0.62
C PHE A 161 17.75 8.36 1.72
#